data_AF-A0AAV5U9R3-F1
#
_entry.id   AF-A0AAV5U9R3-F1
#
_cell.length_a   1.000
_cell.length_b   1.000
_cell.length_c   1.000
_cell.angle_alpha   90.00
_cell.angle_beta   90.00
_cell.angle_gamma   90.00
#
_symmetry.space_group_name_H-M   'P 1'
#
loop_
_entity.id
_entity.type
_entity.pdbx_description
1 polymer ?
#
loop_
_entity_poly.entity_id
_entity_poly.type
_entity_poly.pdbx_seq_one_letter_code
_entity_poly.pdbx_strand_id
1 'polypeptide(L)'
;METSDHSIETLPSSSKKDKCMLLFEEEWSKIYPNELVISWYYFPYAGNKRVDTQKIRAIYYIKQNFDTDVMETKMWGMSLSLCWWACDENVKFLKGAEKNGFYNVAIDVGGTTMKGFTTGNLRAFLSVLCRQCGPDVVCRE
;
A
#
# COMPACT_ATOMS: atom_id res chain seq x y z
N MET A 1 6.11 53.55 -31.89
CA MET A 1 6.66 53.77 -30.54
C MET A 1 6.93 52.40 -29.98
N GLU A 2 8.20 52.03 -29.93
CA GLU A 2 8.73 50.78 -29.40
C GLU A 2 8.42 50.62 -27.91
N THR A 3 8.26 49.37 -27.46
CA THR A 3 9.19 48.66 -26.54
C THR A 3 8.53 47.33 -26.14
N SER A 4 9.05 46.17 -26.55
CA SER A 4 10.17 45.39 -25.97
C SER A 4 9.72 44.42 -24.87
N ASP A 5 9.88 43.13 -25.21
CA ASP A 5 10.15 41.94 -24.39
C ASP A 5 9.99 41.96 -22.86
N HIS A 6 9.27 40.97 -22.35
CA HIS A 6 9.89 40.06 -21.38
C HIS A 6 9.28 38.65 -21.45
N SER A 7 10.08 37.73 -21.97
CA SER A 7 9.92 36.28 -21.83
C SER A 7 9.86 35.87 -20.35
N ILE A 8 8.87 35.05 -19.99
CA ILE A 8 9.03 34.08 -18.90
C ILE A 8 8.80 32.72 -19.54
N GLU A 9 9.90 32.01 -19.74
CA GLU A 9 9.93 30.60 -20.09
C GLU A 9 9.13 29.80 -19.06
N THR A 10 7.97 29.29 -19.46
CA THR A 10 7.29 28.24 -18.72
C THR A 10 8.14 26.98 -18.82
N LEU A 11 8.99 26.76 -17.82
CA LEU A 11 9.71 25.50 -17.61
C LEU A 11 8.72 24.33 -17.72
N PRO A 12 8.98 23.30 -18.55
CA PRO A 12 8.15 22.10 -18.54
C PRO A 12 8.32 21.39 -17.20
N SER A 13 7.26 21.45 -16.39
CA SER A 13 7.08 20.70 -15.14
C SER A 13 7.31 19.21 -15.39
N SER A 14 8.53 18.75 -15.11
CA SER A 14 8.99 17.36 -15.20
C SER A 14 8.30 16.40 -14.21
N SER A 15 7.29 16.84 -13.47
CA SER A 15 6.75 16.10 -12.31
C SER A 15 5.52 15.22 -12.58
N LYS A 16 5.17 14.97 -13.86
CA LYS A 16 4.03 14.09 -14.21
C LYS A 16 4.42 12.70 -14.72
N LYS A 17 5.65 12.50 -15.21
CA LYS A 17 6.02 11.26 -15.90
C LYS A 17 6.45 10.14 -14.95
N ASP A 18 7.07 10.47 -13.82
CA ASP A 18 7.59 9.46 -12.88
C ASP A 18 6.52 8.83 -12.00
N LYS A 19 5.38 9.50 -11.79
CA LYS A 19 4.24 8.94 -11.04
C LYS A 19 3.53 7.78 -11.76
N CYS A 20 3.85 7.52 -13.02
CA CYS A 20 3.15 6.53 -13.85
C CYS A 20 3.88 5.19 -13.98
N MET A 21 5.13 5.08 -13.51
CA MET A 21 5.88 3.82 -13.61
C MET A 21 5.39 2.86 -12.52
N LEU A 22 4.67 1.82 -12.93
CA LEU A 22 4.22 0.76 -12.04
C LEU A 22 5.43 -0.13 -11.65
N LEU A 23 5.72 -0.23 -10.36
CA LEU A 23 6.84 -1.02 -9.82
C LEU A 23 6.41 -2.40 -9.34
N PHE A 24 5.15 -2.53 -8.92
CA PHE A 24 4.54 -3.78 -8.46
C PHE A 24 3.03 -3.69 -8.64
N GLU A 25 2.39 -4.79 -9.05
CA GLU A 25 0.94 -4.91 -9.13
C GLU A 25 0.47 -6.30 -8.75
N GLU A 26 -0.60 -6.30 -7.97
CA GLU A 26 -1.35 -7.42 -7.47
C GLU A 26 -2.83 -7.02 -7.37
N GLU A 27 -3.71 -8.00 -7.19
CA GLU A 27 -5.14 -7.84 -6.94
C GLU A 27 -5.47 -6.72 -5.92
N TRP A 28 -4.83 -6.74 -4.74
CA TRP A 28 -5.13 -5.80 -3.66
C TRP A 28 -4.15 -4.64 -3.52
N SER A 29 -3.03 -4.64 -4.25
CA SER A 29 -2.04 -3.58 -4.10
C SER A 29 -1.29 -3.24 -5.37
N LYS A 30 -0.97 -1.96 -5.53
CA LYS A 30 -0.09 -1.44 -6.58
C LYS A 30 0.93 -0.51 -5.97
N ILE A 31 2.18 -0.59 -6.41
CA ILE A 31 3.25 0.31 -5.95
C ILE A 31 3.76 1.13 -7.13
N TYR A 32 3.81 2.44 -6.93
CA TYR A 32 4.41 3.43 -7.80
C TYR A 32 5.52 4.16 -7.02
N PRO A 33 6.37 4.97 -7.68
CA PRO A 33 7.30 5.83 -6.99
C PRO A 33 6.58 6.72 -5.96
N ASN A 34 6.99 6.61 -4.71
CA ASN A 34 6.44 7.33 -3.56
C ASN A 34 4.96 7.05 -3.22
N GLU A 35 4.33 6.02 -3.80
CA GLU A 35 2.90 5.75 -3.60
C GLU A 35 2.58 4.25 -3.54
N LEU A 36 1.87 3.87 -2.50
CA LEU A 36 1.20 2.58 -2.36
C LEU A 36 -0.31 2.78 -2.56
N VAL A 37 -0.90 2.02 -3.47
CA VAL A 37 -2.34 1.98 -3.71
C VAL A 37 -2.87 0.65 -3.19
N ILE A 38 -3.81 0.70 -2.25
CA ILE A 38 -4.53 -0.46 -1.74
C ILE A 38 -5.91 -0.48 -2.42
N SER A 39 -6.18 -1.50 -3.20
CA SER A 39 -7.45 -1.67 -3.92
C SER A 39 -8.56 -2.10 -2.95
N TRP A 40 -9.83 -1.85 -3.32
CA TRP A 40 -11.01 -2.34 -2.58
C TRP A 40 -11.02 -1.97 -1.08
N TYR A 41 -10.48 -0.81 -0.73
CA TYR A 41 -10.40 -0.35 0.65
C TYR A 41 -11.75 0.17 1.13
N TYR A 42 -12.28 -0.38 2.23
CA TYR A 42 -13.69 -0.20 2.62
C TYR A 42 -14.00 1.18 3.23
N PHE A 43 -13.07 1.78 3.99
CA PHE A 43 -13.35 2.98 4.80
C PHE A 43 -12.63 4.25 4.30
N PRO A 44 -13.30 5.42 4.25
CA PRO A 44 -14.73 5.70 4.50
C PRO A 44 -15.65 5.47 3.29
N TYR A 45 -15.07 5.22 2.11
CA TYR A 45 -15.80 4.89 0.88
C TYR A 45 -15.06 3.75 0.19
N ALA A 46 -15.79 2.72 -0.25
CA ALA A 46 -15.24 1.59 -1.00
C ALA A 46 -14.49 2.12 -2.24
N GLY A 47 -13.19 1.89 -2.30
CA GLY A 47 -12.36 2.36 -3.40
C GLY A 47 -10.87 2.21 -3.14
N ASN A 48 -10.06 2.84 -3.98
CA ASN A 48 -8.60 2.74 -3.84
C ASN A 48 -8.10 3.69 -2.75
N LYS A 49 -7.39 3.14 -1.76
CA LYS A 49 -6.70 3.93 -0.75
C LYS A 49 -5.27 4.17 -1.18
N ARG A 50 -4.93 5.45 -1.40
CA ARG A 50 -3.57 5.90 -1.71
C ARG A 50 -2.82 6.25 -0.42
N VAL A 51 -1.61 5.74 -0.30
CA VAL A 51 -0.69 5.93 0.83
C VAL A 51 0.62 6.47 0.28
N ASP A 52 1.04 7.63 0.80
CA ASP A 52 2.37 8.19 0.56
C ASP A 52 3.41 7.33 1.29
N THR A 53 4.32 6.71 0.54
CA THR A 53 5.28 5.76 1.11
C THR A 53 6.31 6.43 2.01
N GLN A 54 6.56 7.73 1.83
CA GLN A 54 7.45 8.51 2.69
C GLN A 54 6.87 8.72 4.10
N LYS A 55 5.56 8.51 4.27
CA LYS A 55 4.89 8.61 5.57
C LYS A 55 4.76 7.26 6.28
N ILE A 56 5.13 6.16 5.63
CA ILE A 56 5.06 4.83 6.23
C ILE A 56 6.12 4.74 7.33
N ARG A 57 5.66 4.45 8.55
CA ARG A 57 6.51 4.27 9.72
C ARG A 57 6.79 2.80 9.99
N ALA A 58 5.77 1.96 9.81
CA ALA A 58 5.90 0.53 10.01
C ALA A 58 5.03 -0.26 9.02
N ILE A 59 5.54 -1.44 8.66
CA ILE A 59 4.87 -2.45 7.85
C ILE A 59 4.82 -3.72 8.70
N TYR A 60 3.61 -4.13 9.08
CA TYR A 60 3.36 -5.38 9.79
C TYR A 60 2.86 -6.43 8.82
N TYR A 61 3.27 -7.69 8.96
CA TYR A 61 2.79 -8.76 8.10
C TYR A 61 2.72 -10.10 8.83
N ILE A 62 1.71 -10.92 8.55
CA ILE A 62 1.63 -12.28 9.10
C ILE A 62 1.10 -13.22 8.03
N LYS A 63 1.61 -14.44 8.02
CA LYS A 63 1.14 -15.48 7.12
C LYS A 63 -0.31 -15.82 7.41
N GLN A 64 -1.15 -15.89 6.38
CA GLN A 64 -2.54 -16.32 6.54
C GLN A 64 -2.60 -17.83 6.86
N ASN A 65 -3.17 -18.20 8.00
CA ASN A 65 -3.55 -19.56 8.34
C ASN A 65 -5.07 -19.72 8.35
N PHE A 66 -5.65 -20.13 7.21
CA PHE A 66 -7.11 -20.24 7.04
C PHE A 66 -7.84 -21.12 8.07
N ASP A 67 -7.15 -22.02 8.76
CA ASP A 67 -7.72 -22.89 9.79
C ASP A 67 -7.87 -22.19 11.16
N THR A 68 -7.09 -21.14 11.43
CA THR A 68 -7.07 -20.39 12.71
C THR A 68 -7.35 -18.89 12.58
N ASP A 69 -7.22 -18.34 11.37
CA ASP A 69 -7.09 -16.89 11.14
C ASP A 69 -8.37 -16.09 11.20
N VAL A 70 -9.52 -16.75 11.20
CA VAL A 70 -10.80 -16.05 11.37
C VAL A 70 -10.80 -15.28 12.71
N MET A 71 -9.97 -15.68 13.68
CA MET A 71 -9.72 -14.95 14.93
C MET A 71 -8.45 -14.07 14.92
N GLU A 72 -7.35 -14.43 14.26
CA GLU A 72 -6.11 -13.62 14.30
C GLU A 72 -6.20 -12.33 13.47
N THR A 73 -6.89 -12.34 12.31
CA THR A 73 -7.18 -11.08 11.59
C THR A 73 -8.14 -10.17 12.35
N LYS A 74 -9.01 -10.73 13.20
CA LYS A 74 -9.80 -9.95 14.18
C LYS A 74 -8.94 -9.33 15.30
N MET A 75 -7.76 -9.85 15.59
CA MET A 75 -6.84 -9.21 16.55
C MET A 75 -6.25 -7.91 15.99
N TRP A 76 -6.13 -7.81 14.67
CA TRP A 76 -5.76 -6.59 13.97
C TRP A 76 -6.98 -5.73 13.62
N GLY A 77 -8.20 -6.25 13.79
CA GLY A 77 -9.47 -5.55 13.53
C GLY A 77 -10.57 -5.91 14.55
N MET A 78 -10.72 -5.01 15.54
CA MET A 78 -11.67 -5.01 16.68
C MET A 78 -11.42 -6.04 17.81
N SER A 79 -10.35 -5.78 18.56
CA SER A 79 -10.51 -5.65 20.02
C SER A 79 -9.69 -4.49 20.60
N LEU A 80 -8.48 -4.19 20.09
CA LEU A 80 -7.62 -3.11 20.66
C LEU A 80 -6.69 -2.36 19.67
N SER A 81 -6.76 -2.58 18.35
CA SER A 81 -5.96 -1.81 17.36
C SER A 81 -6.85 -1.28 16.21
N LEU A 82 -6.59 -0.04 15.79
CA LEU A 82 -7.39 0.68 14.80
C LEU A 82 -6.96 0.33 13.35
N CYS A 83 -6.98 -0.94 12.91
CA CYS A 83 -6.70 -1.26 11.50
C CYS A 83 -8.00 -1.30 10.66
N TRP A 84 -8.01 -0.57 9.55
CA TRP A 84 -9.08 -0.64 8.54
C TRP A 84 -8.61 -1.50 7.37
N TRP A 85 -9.46 -2.45 6.94
CA TRP A 85 -9.13 -3.48 5.97
C TRP A 85 -9.70 -3.23 4.58
N ALA A 86 -8.97 -3.69 3.55
CA ALA A 86 -9.51 -3.92 2.23
C ALA A 86 -10.50 -5.09 2.23
N CYS A 87 -11.54 -5.02 1.38
CA CYS A 87 -12.49 -6.10 1.21
C CYS A 87 -11.81 -7.32 0.61
N ASP A 88 -11.96 -8.45 1.29
CA ASP A 88 -11.24 -9.69 0.99
C ASP A 88 -12.19 -10.83 0.58
N GLU A 89 -13.23 -10.49 -0.19
CA GLU A 89 -14.28 -11.45 -0.57
C GLU A 89 -13.81 -12.53 -1.56
N ASN A 90 -12.66 -12.32 -2.22
CA ASN A 90 -12.18 -13.16 -3.32
C ASN A 90 -11.02 -14.11 -2.97
N VAL A 91 -10.48 -14.12 -1.74
CA VAL A 91 -9.33 -15.00 -1.37
C VAL A 91 -9.61 -16.47 -1.58
N LYS A 92 -10.86 -16.90 -1.33
CA LYS A 92 -11.26 -18.30 -1.51
C LYS A 92 -11.18 -18.76 -2.97
N PHE A 93 -11.08 -17.85 -3.93
CA PHE A 93 -11.07 -18.15 -5.37
C PHE A 93 -9.74 -17.81 -6.05
N LEU A 94 -8.77 -17.25 -5.33
CA LEU A 94 -7.52 -16.78 -5.92
C LEU A 94 -6.53 -17.93 -6.14
N LYS A 95 -6.29 -18.24 -7.41
CA LYS A 95 -5.18 -19.08 -7.88
C LYS A 95 -3.94 -18.19 -8.02
N GLY A 96 -2.83 -18.56 -7.38
CA GLY A 96 -1.55 -17.86 -7.59
C GLY A 96 -0.82 -17.35 -6.36
N ALA A 97 -1.26 -17.72 -5.15
CA ALA A 97 -0.43 -17.53 -3.96
C ALA A 97 0.96 -18.17 -4.19
N GLU A 98 2.02 -17.57 -3.64
CA GLU A 98 3.32 -18.25 -3.55
C GLU A 98 3.15 -19.65 -2.91
N LYS A 99 4.15 -20.54 -3.03
CA LYS A 99 4.14 -21.83 -2.32
C LYS A 99 3.80 -21.71 -0.81
N ASN A 100 4.01 -20.52 -0.25
CA ASN A 100 3.75 -20.18 1.13
C ASN A 100 2.34 -19.64 1.42
N GLY A 101 1.45 -19.44 0.45
CA GLY A 101 0.11 -18.91 0.71
C GLY A 101 0.04 -17.37 0.74
N PHE A 102 -1.06 -16.85 1.28
CA PHE A 102 -1.32 -15.41 1.40
C PHE A 102 -0.79 -14.87 2.73
N TYR A 103 -0.63 -13.55 2.80
CA TYR A 103 -0.21 -12.82 3.99
C TYR A 103 -1.13 -11.64 4.21
N ASN A 104 -1.45 -11.38 5.47
CA ASN A 104 -2.06 -10.14 5.89
C ASN A 104 -0.97 -9.10 6.08
N VAL A 105 -1.18 -7.88 5.57
CA VAL A 105 -0.26 -6.75 5.73
C VAL A 105 -1.01 -5.58 6.32
N ALA A 106 -0.42 -4.90 7.30
CA ALA A 106 -0.93 -3.66 7.87
C ALA A 106 0.11 -2.53 7.78
N ILE A 107 -0.31 -1.40 7.23
CA ILE A 107 0.54 -0.21 7.02
C ILE A 107 0.23 0.85 8.07
N ASP A 108 1.25 1.20 8.86
CA ASP A 108 1.20 2.33 9.78
C ASP A 108 1.85 3.56 9.14
N VAL A 109 1.13 4.68 9.19
CA VAL A 109 1.59 6.00 8.72
C VAL A 109 1.66 7.03 9.86
N GLY A 110 1.59 6.58 11.11
CA GLY A 110 1.59 7.43 12.29
C GLY A 110 0.26 8.11 12.60
N GLY A 111 -0.83 7.62 12.00
CA GLY A 111 -2.18 8.11 12.25
C GLY A 111 -2.86 7.31 13.36
N THR A 112 -4.14 7.61 13.60
CA THR A 112 -4.95 6.82 14.52
C THR A 112 -5.19 5.42 14.00
N THR A 113 -5.25 5.23 12.66
CA THR A 113 -5.60 3.94 12.06
C THR A 113 -4.54 3.39 11.11
N MET A 114 -4.34 2.07 11.13
CA MET A 114 -3.53 1.32 10.16
C MET A 114 -4.36 0.93 8.92
N LYS A 115 -3.68 0.55 7.83
CA LYS A 115 -4.29 0.16 6.56
C LYS A 115 -3.94 -1.28 6.24
N GLY A 116 -4.91 -2.18 6.43
CA GLY A 116 -4.80 -3.61 6.26
C GLY A 116 -5.22 -4.08 4.87
N PHE A 117 -4.52 -5.06 4.30
CA PHE A 117 -4.90 -5.77 3.07
C PHE A 117 -4.14 -7.11 2.95
N THR A 118 -4.52 -7.92 1.98
CA THR A 118 -3.91 -9.22 1.71
C THR A 118 -2.88 -9.13 0.59
N THR A 119 -1.79 -9.88 0.68
CA THR A 119 -0.82 -10.08 -0.41
C THR A 119 -0.47 -11.57 -0.59
N GLY A 120 -0.43 -12.03 -1.84
CA GLY A 120 -0.01 -13.37 -2.24
C GLY A 120 1.50 -13.47 -2.54
N ASN A 121 2.22 -12.34 -2.59
CA ASN A 121 3.66 -12.29 -2.84
C ASN A 121 4.35 -11.29 -1.91
N LEU A 122 4.40 -11.65 -0.62
CA LEU A 122 4.96 -10.80 0.42
C LEU A 122 6.41 -10.39 0.13
N ARG A 123 7.24 -11.32 -0.36
CA ARG A 123 8.67 -11.06 -0.57
C ARG A 123 8.91 -10.00 -1.64
N ALA A 124 8.26 -10.14 -2.81
CA ALA A 124 8.38 -9.15 -3.86
C ALA A 124 7.77 -7.82 -3.41
N PHE A 125 6.59 -7.86 -2.79
CA PHE A 125 5.92 -6.68 -2.24
C PHE A 125 6.82 -5.87 -1.30
N LEU A 126 7.36 -6.50 -0.24
CA LEU A 126 8.24 -5.83 0.72
C LEU A 126 9.52 -5.31 0.05
N SER A 127 10.11 -6.09 -0.87
CA SER A 127 11.35 -5.69 -1.55
C SER A 127 11.18 -4.41 -2.38
N VAL A 128 9.98 -4.19 -2.95
CA VAL A 128 9.66 -2.99 -3.72
C VAL A 128 9.22 -1.86 -2.79
N LEU A 129 8.30 -2.12 -1.87
CA LEU A 129 7.74 -1.09 -0.99
C LEU A 129 8.81 -0.45 -0.09
N CYS A 130 9.69 -1.26 0.52
CA CYS A 130 10.71 -0.73 1.44
C CYS A 130 11.69 0.21 0.74
N ARG A 131 11.96 0.01 -0.57
CA ARG A 131 12.78 0.93 -1.36
C ARG A 131 12.11 2.27 -1.64
N GLN A 132 10.78 2.34 -1.52
CA GLN A 132 10.00 3.57 -1.66
C GLN A 132 9.74 4.26 -0.32
N CYS A 133 10.03 3.62 0.81
CA CYS A 133 9.80 4.18 2.14
C CYS A 133 10.98 5.05 2.59
N GLY A 134 10.77 5.82 3.67
CA GLY A 134 11.84 6.53 4.36
C GLY A 134 12.85 5.57 5.01
N PRO A 135 14.06 6.06 5.35
CA PRO A 135 15.15 5.23 5.87
C PRO A 135 14.83 4.55 7.21
N ASP A 136 13.89 5.10 7.99
CA ASP A 136 13.55 4.64 9.33
C ASP A 136 12.33 3.69 9.37
N VAL A 137 11.87 3.21 8.20
CA VAL A 137 10.73 2.30 8.15
C VAL A 137 11.04 0.98 8.85
N VAL A 138 10.13 0.54 9.71
CA VAL A 138 10.29 -0.72 10.44
C VAL A 138 9.41 -1.80 9.82
N CYS A 139 10.01 -2.94 9.44
CA CYS A 139 9.26 -4.11 8.99
C CYS A 139 9.20 -5.14 10.13
N ARG A 140 8.00 -5.65 10.46
CA ARG A 140 7.81 -6.64 11.52
C ARG A 140 6.83 -7.72 11.08
N GLU A 141 7.17 -8.96 11.42
CA GLU A 141 6.25 -10.10 11.36
C GLU A 141 5.36 -10.11 12.62
#